data_AF-A0A0B0EKF6-F1
#
_entry.id   AF-A0A0B0EKF6-F1
#
_cell.length_a   1.000
_cell.length_b   1.000
_cell.length_c   1.000
_cell.angle_alpha   90.00
_cell.angle_beta   90.00
_cell.angle_gamma   90.00
#
_symmetry.space_group_name_H-M   'P 1'
#
loop_
_entity.id
_entity.type
_entity.pdbx_description
1 polymer ?
#
loop_
_entity_poly.entity_id
_entity_poly.type
_entity_poly.pdbx_seq_one_letter_code
_entity_poly.pdbx_strand_id
1 'polypeptide(L)'
;MKMKSSSCENNLIVPANFYSEESEKTKLNWFCYEYALELQTFFNQKLKRKLLKKNINKNGIADFCIYHSKFMKGPILDRLSGKNNDLEITYHPIEKFFPFIGDKLVDEILTIVGKAWDSQTEVCVQCPTRCISEKTKVAPMFDDPYYKV
;
A
#
# COMPACT_ATOMS: atom_id res chain seq x y z
N MET A 1 6.56 2.91 22.18
CA MET A 1 5.40 2.11 21.69
C MET A 1 5.88 0.71 21.40
N LYS A 2 5.28 -0.32 22.00
CA LYS A 2 5.54 -1.73 21.66
C LYS A 2 4.53 -2.14 20.59
N MET A 3 4.97 -2.34 19.35
CA MET A 3 4.14 -2.96 18.33
C MET A 3 3.94 -4.43 18.70
N LYS A 4 2.67 -4.86 18.73
CA LYS A 4 2.27 -6.24 18.97
C LYS A 4 2.93 -7.13 17.92
N SER A 5 3.70 -8.12 18.37
CA SER A 5 4.14 -9.24 17.55
C SER A 5 2.90 -10.01 17.10
N SER A 6 2.39 -9.71 15.91
CA SER A 6 1.46 -10.61 15.24
C SER A 6 2.28 -11.73 14.62
N SER A 7 2.06 -12.95 15.11
CA SER A 7 2.30 -14.24 14.48
C SER A 7 2.89 -14.17 13.07
N CYS A 8 4.04 -14.81 12.89
CA CYS A 8 4.67 -15.18 11.62
C CYS A 8 3.76 -16.09 10.77
N GLU A 9 2.61 -15.59 10.35
CA GLU A 9 2.04 -15.92 9.05
C GLU A 9 2.92 -15.20 8.02
N ASN A 10 3.55 -15.91 7.08
CA ASN A 10 4.38 -15.33 6.02
C ASN A 10 3.82 -13.99 5.55
N ASN A 11 4.46 -12.88 5.93
CA ASN A 11 4.08 -11.56 5.46
C ASN A 11 4.31 -11.58 3.94
N LEU A 12 3.22 -11.65 3.17
CA LEU A 12 3.28 -11.76 1.72
C LEU A 12 3.73 -10.44 1.07
N ILE A 13 3.63 -9.35 1.83
CA ILE A 13 4.09 -8.02 1.46
C ILE A 13 5.42 -7.80 2.19
N VAL A 14 6.51 -7.81 1.43
CA VAL A 14 7.89 -7.64 1.91
C VAL A 14 8.54 -6.43 1.23
N PRO A 15 9.58 -5.81 1.82
CA PRO A 15 10.22 -4.65 1.20
C PRO A 15 10.76 -4.92 -0.20
N ALA A 16 11.24 -6.15 -0.47
CA ALA A 16 11.72 -6.58 -1.79
C ALA A 16 10.63 -6.50 -2.89
N ASN A 17 9.35 -6.41 -2.54
CA ASN A 17 8.32 -6.16 -3.54
C ASN A 17 8.38 -4.74 -4.12
N PHE A 18 9.08 -3.78 -3.51
CA PHE A 18 9.01 -2.35 -3.84
C PHE A 18 10.24 -1.79 -4.55
N TYR A 19 11.23 -2.63 -4.85
CA TYR A 19 12.40 -2.27 -5.65
C TYR A 19 12.88 -3.49 -6.47
N SER A 20 13.49 -3.22 -7.61
CA SER A 20 14.16 -4.19 -8.48
C SER A 20 15.66 -3.90 -8.61
N GLU A 21 16.06 -2.67 -8.31
CA GLU A 21 17.44 -2.18 -8.31
C GLU A 21 17.69 -1.20 -7.16
N GLU A 22 18.95 -0.94 -6.83
CA GLU A 22 19.35 -0.10 -5.70
C GLU A 22 18.83 1.35 -5.80
N SER A 23 18.78 1.90 -7.01
CA SER A 23 18.20 3.23 -7.30
C SER A 23 16.73 3.35 -6.91
N GLU A 24 16.00 2.23 -6.84
CA GLU A 24 14.60 2.20 -6.45
C GLU A 24 14.39 2.14 -4.92
N LYS A 25 15.45 1.97 -4.11
CA LYS A 25 15.36 2.01 -2.63
C LYS A 25 15.17 3.43 -2.11
N THR A 26 14.13 4.10 -2.56
CA THR A 26 13.80 5.48 -2.25
C THR A 26 12.80 5.57 -1.10
N LYS A 27 12.78 6.71 -0.42
CA LYS A 27 11.79 7.02 0.61
C LYS A 27 10.34 6.99 0.11
N LEU A 28 10.09 7.34 -1.15
CA LEU A 28 8.77 7.16 -1.74
C LEU A 28 8.39 5.67 -1.84
N ASN A 29 9.31 4.82 -2.28
CA ASN A 29 9.05 3.37 -2.33
C ASN A 29 8.87 2.76 -0.95
N TRP A 30 9.58 3.26 0.06
CA TRP A 30 9.35 2.86 1.45
C TRP A 30 7.95 3.25 1.94
N PHE A 31 7.51 4.48 1.64
CA PHE A 31 6.15 4.91 1.96
C PHE A 31 5.09 4.02 1.27
N CYS A 32 5.31 3.64 0.01
CA CYS A 32 4.42 2.72 -0.70
C CYS A 32 4.38 1.33 -0.06
N TYR A 33 5.52 0.84 0.45
CA TYR A 33 5.58 -0.42 1.20
C TYR A 33 4.76 -0.33 2.50
N GLU A 34 4.96 0.70 3.31
CA GLU A 34 4.18 0.94 4.54
C GLU A 34 2.68 1.07 4.23
N TYR A 35 2.33 1.80 3.17
CA TYR A 35 0.96 1.93 2.73
C TYR A 35 0.32 0.59 2.31
N ALA A 36 1.08 -0.31 1.66
CA ALA A 36 0.58 -1.64 1.31
C ALA A 36 0.29 -2.51 2.54
N LEU A 37 1.15 -2.44 3.55
CA LEU A 37 0.92 -3.10 4.84
C LEU A 37 -0.32 -2.55 5.52
N GLU A 38 -0.43 -1.22 5.61
CA GLU A 38 -1.58 -0.55 6.22
C GLU A 38 -2.88 -0.94 5.51
N LEU A 39 -2.91 -0.89 4.18
CA LEU A 39 -4.05 -1.29 3.36
C LEU A 39 -4.49 -2.74 3.62
N GLN A 40 -3.53 -3.66 3.78
CA GLN A 40 -3.85 -5.06 4.07
C GLN A 40 -4.63 -5.22 5.39
N THR A 41 -4.39 -4.37 6.38
CA THR A 41 -5.08 -4.44 7.68
C THR A 41 -6.58 -4.14 7.57
N PHE A 42 -6.99 -3.32 6.59
CA PHE A 42 -8.39 -2.96 6.37
C PHE A 42 -9.22 -4.06 5.67
N PHE A 43 -8.58 -5.09 5.12
CA PHE A 43 -9.27 -6.28 4.62
C PHE A 43 -9.78 -7.14 5.79
N ASN A 44 -10.96 -6.80 6.30
CA ASN A 44 -11.62 -7.55 7.35
C ASN A 44 -12.11 -8.94 6.88
N GLN A 45 -12.46 -9.81 7.84
CA GLN A 45 -12.85 -11.19 7.56
C GLN A 45 -14.11 -11.31 6.67
N LYS A 46 -15.04 -10.34 6.75
CA LYS A 46 -16.25 -10.33 5.92
C LYS A 46 -15.91 -10.07 4.45
N LEU A 47 -15.06 -9.08 4.17
CA LEU A 47 -14.60 -8.78 2.82
C LEU A 47 -13.74 -9.92 2.27
N LYS A 48 -12.78 -10.43 3.06
CA LYS A 48 -11.97 -11.60 2.71
C LYS A 48 -12.82 -12.80 2.27
N ARG A 49 -13.90 -13.11 2.99
CA ARG A 49 -14.83 -14.18 2.60
C ARG A 49 -15.57 -13.92 1.29
N LYS A 50 -15.94 -12.66 1.00
CA LYS A 50 -16.57 -12.31 -0.28
C LYS A 50 -15.59 -12.46 -1.44
N LEU A 51 -14.36 -11.99 -1.27
CA LEU A 51 -13.29 -12.12 -2.24
C LEU A 51 -12.91 -13.58 -2.50
N LEU A 52 -12.90 -14.41 -1.47
CA LEU A 52 -12.65 -15.85 -1.62
C LEU A 52 -13.69 -16.53 -2.52
N LYS A 53 -14.97 -16.11 -2.47
CA LYS A 53 -16.02 -16.60 -3.39
C LYS A 53 -15.78 -16.20 -4.85
N LYS A 54 -14.88 -15.23 -5.10
CA LYS A 54 -14.41 -14.80 -6.40
C LYS A 54 -13.02 -15.38 -6.74
N ASN A 55 -12.59 -16.42 -6.02
CA ASN A 55 -11.26 -17.05 -6.13
C ASN A 55 -10.08 -16.12 -5.79
N ILE A 56 -10.32 -15.03 -5.06
CA ILE A 56 -9.28 -14.13 -4.57
C ILE A 56 -8.94 -14.52 -3.13
N ASN A 57 -7.80 -15.18 -2.96
CA ASN A 57 -7.29 -15.62 -1.67
C ASN A 57 -6.37 -14.56 -1.03
N LYS A 58 -5.69 -14.92 0.07
CA LYS A 58 -4.76 -14.02 0.77
C LYS A 58 -3.61 -13.51 -0.11
N ASN A 59 -3.13 -14.32 -1.06
CA ASN A 59 -2.08 -13.93 -2.00
C ASN A 59 -2.62 -12.88 -2.97
N GLY A 60 -3.80 -13.11 -3.56
CA GLY A 60 -4.43 -12.11 -4.44
C GLY A 60 -4.72 -10.78 -3.75
N ILE A 61 -5.04 -10.80 -2.44
CA ILE A 61 -5.17 -9.57 -1.64
C ILE A 61 -3.81 -8.88 -1.45
N ALA A 62 -2.75 -9.64 -1.10
CA ALA A 62 -1.41 -9.08 -0.94
C ALA A 62 -0.87 -8.48 -2.25
N ASP A 63 -1.04 -9.20 -3.36
CA ASP A 63 -0.65 -8.74 -4.70
C ASP A 63 -1.40 -7.46 -5.08
N PHE A 64 -2.69 -7.37 -4.75
CA PHE A 64 -3.47 -6.15 -4.93
C PHE A 64 -2.91 -4.99 -4.10
N CYS A 65 -2.62 -5.21 -2.81
CA CYS A 65 -2.05 -4.16 -1.96
C CYS A 65 -0.71 -3.65 -2.53
N ILE A 66 0.17 -4.56 -2.97
CA ILE A 66 1.45 -4.20 -3.61
C ILE A 66 1.21 -3.40 -4.89
N TYR A 67 0.35 -3.90 -5.77
CA TYR A 67 0.01 -3.28 -7.04
C TYR A 67 -0.56 -1.87 -6.84
N HIS A 68 -1.57 -1.73 -5.98
CA HIS A 68 -2.24 -0.47 -5.73
C HIS A 68 -1.30 0.56 -5.10
N SER A 69 -0.50 0.15 -4.10
CA SER A 69 0.46 1.06 -3.47
C SER A 69 1.55 1.54 -4.43
N LYS A 70 1.98 0.70 -5.38
CA LYS A 70 2.90 1.13 -6.46
C LYS A 70 2.22 2.10 -7.42
N PHE A 71 0.96 1.85 -7.79
CA PHE A 71 0.19 2.74 -8.64
C PHE A 71 0.09 4.16 -8.05
N MET A 72 -0.07 4.25 -6.72
CA MET A 72 -0.17 5.53 -6.00
C MET A 72 1.06 6.44 -6.12
N LYS A 73 2.23 5.94 -6.56
CA LYS A 73 3.41 6.79 -6.82
C LYS A 73 3.09 7.94 -7.77
N GLY A 74 2.37 7.67 -8.85
CA GLY A 74 2.00 8.67 -9.85
C GLY A 74 1.15 9.80 -9.25
N PRO A 75 -0.04 9.50 -8.69
CA PRO A 75 -0.88 10.48 -8.01
C PRO A 75 -0.16 11.29 -6.92
N ILE A 76 0.71 10.65 -6.13
CA ILE A 76 1.51 11.35 -5.12
C ILE A 76 2.46 12.37 -5.76
N LEU A 77 3.20 11.97 -6.80
CA LEU A 77 4.14 12.85 -7.48
C LEU A 77 3.43 14.00 -8.21
N ASP A 78 2.30 13.72 -8.85
CA ASP A 78 1.46 14.74 -9.50
C ASP A 78 0.99 15.78 -8.48
N ARG A 79 0.53 15.34 -7.29
CA ARG A 79 0.19 16.27 -6.20
C ARG A 79 1.37 17.09 -5.71
N LEU A 80 2.52 16.44 -5.47
CA LEU A 80 3.72 17.12 -4.94
C LEU A 80 4.36 18.09 -5.95
N SER A 81 4.12 17.89 -7.24
CA SER A 81 4.59 18.81 -8.30
C SER A 81 3.64 19.98 -8.56
N GLY A 82 2.46 19.99 -7.92
CA GLY A 82 1.41 20.99 -8.17
C GLY A 82 0.65 20.78 -9.47
N LYS A 83 0.84 19.65 -10.15
CA LYS A 83 0.10 19.29 -11.37
C LYS A 83 -1.38 19.05 -11.07
N ASN A 84 -1.67 18.45 -9.92
CA ASN A 84 -3.01 18.28 -9.37
C ASN A 84 -3.05 18.82 -7.93
N ASN A 85 -4.09 19.56 -7.57
CA ASN A 85 -4.24 20.06 -6.19
C ASN A 85 -4.65 18.94 -5.23
N ASP A 86 -5.43 17.98 -5.73
CA ASP A 86 -5.96 16.88 -4.94
C ASP A 86 -5.36 15.54 -5.37
N LEU A 87 -5.19 14.65 -4.39
CA LEU A 87 -4.83 13.27 -4.66
C LEU A 87 -6.11 12.49 -4.93
N GLU A 88 -6.25 11.98 -6.16
CA GLU A 88 -7.44 11.25 -6.56
C GLU A 88 -7.22 9.74 -6.43
N ILE A 89 -8.03 9.09 -5.59
CA ILE A 89 -8.11 7.63 -5.49
C ILE A 89 -9.31 7.19 -6.30
N THR A 90 -9.07 6.46 -7.39
CA THR A 90 -10.12 6.05 -8.33
C THR A 90 -10.34 4.55 -8.31
N TYR A 91 -11.49 4.11 -8.84
CA TYR A 91 -11.83 2.70 -9.00
C TYR A 91 -11.01 1.99 -10.10
N HIS A 92 -10.50 2.74 -11.09
CA HIS A 92 -9.76 2.21 -12.25
C HIS A 92 -8.64 1.21 -11.91
N PRO A 93 -7.71 1.46 -10.96
CA PRO A 93 -6.70 0.48 -10.58
C PRO A 93 -7.32 -0.79 -9.97
N ILE A 94 -8.46 -0.68 -9.29
CA ILE A 94 -9.15 -1.83 -8.68
C ILE A 94 -9.77 -2.70 -9.77
N GLU A 95 -10.52 -2.11 -10.69
CA GLU A 95 -11.14 -2.82 -11.81
C GLU A 95 -10.11 -3.47 -12.73
N LYS A 96 -9.00 -2.75 -13.00
CA LYS A 96 -7.90 -3.28 -13.80
C LYS A 96 -7.27 -4.53 -13.16
N PHE A 97 -7.15 -4.55 -11.82
CA PHE A 97 -6.57 -5.68 -11.11
C PHE A 97 -7.58 -6.82 -10.90
N PHE A 98 -8.85 -6.48 -10.66
CA PHE A 98 -9.94 -7.40 -10.40
C PHE A 98 -11.10 -7.24 -11.39
N PRO A 99 -10.94 -7.62 -12.67
CA PRO A 99 -11.93 -7.32 -13.71
C PRO A 99 -13.30 -8.01 -13.55
N PHE A 100 -13.43 -9.00 -12.64
CA PHE A 100 -14.62 -9.85 -12.54
C PHE A 100 -15.31 -9.83 -11.16
N ILE A 101 -14.92 -8.90 -10.27
CA ILE A 101 -15.48 -8.86 -8.90
C ILE A 101 -16.83 -8.14 -8.83
N GLY A 102 -17.11 -7.26 -9.79
CA GLY A 102 -18.33 -6.45 -9.88
C GLY A 102 -18.32 -5.23 -8.97
N ASP A 103 -19.11 -4.22 -9.36
CA ASP A 103 -19.06 -2.84 -8.84
C ASP A 103 -19.18 -2.76 -7.32
N LYS A 104 -20.08 -3.54 -6.73
CA LYS A 104 -20.26 -3.56 -5.26
C LYS A 104 -18.97 -3.93 -4.51
N LEU A 105 -18.19 -4.88 -5.03
CA LEU A 105 -16.91 -5.22 -4.41
C LEU A 105 -15.83 -4.19 -4.73
N VAL A 106 -15.88 -3.55 -5.91
CA VAL A 106 -15.03 -2.43 -6.25
C VAL A 106 -15.24 -1.28 -5.26
N ASP A 107 -16.48 -0.89 -4.98
CA ASP A 107 -16.84 0.17 -4.03
C ASP A 107 -16.38 -0.14 -2.59
N GLU A 108 -16.56 -1.40 -2.16
CA GLU A 108 -16.09 -1.86 -0.85
C GLU A 108 -14.55 -1.79 -0.75
N ILE A 109 -13.83 -2.14 -1.83
CA ILE A 109 -12.37 -2.02 -1.89
C ILE A 109 -11.95 -0.55 -1.93
N LEU A 110 -12.60 0.28 -2.75
CA LEU A 110 -12.30 1.70 -2.86
C LEU A 110 -12.45 2.41 -1.51
N THR A 111 -13.49 2.05 -0.75
CA THR A 111 -13.70 2.56 0.61
C THR A 111 -12.54 2.22 1.54
N ILE A 112 -12.01 0.99 1.51
CA ILE A 112 -10.89 0.62 2.38
C ILE A 112 -9.56 1.21 1.91
N VAL A 113 -9.39 1.40 0.60
CA VAL A 113 -8.23 2.08 0.03
C VAL A 113 -8.14 3.52 0.52
N GLY A 114 -9.27 4.26 0.49
CA GLY A 114 -9.36 5.61 1.04
C GLY A 114 -9.05 5.66 2.53
N LYS A 115 -9.66 4.76 3.32
CA LYS A 115 -9.40 4.70 4.77
C LYS A 115 -7.94 4.39 5.12
N ALA A 116 -7.32 3.48 4.37
CA ALA A 116 -5.90 3.17 4.56
C ALA A 116 -5.02 4.36 4.21
N TRP A 117 -5.40 5.14 3.19
CA TRP A 117 -4.66 6.34 2.78
C TRP A 117 -4.72 7.41 3.87
N ASP A 118 -5.91 7.66 4.40
CA ASP A 118 -6.12 8.61 5.50
C ASP A 118 -5.32 8.19 6.74
N SER A 119 -5.39 6.92 7.13
CA SER A 119 -4.63 6.36 8.25
C SER A 119 -3.12 6.53 8.08
N GLN A 120 -2.58 6.14 6.92
CA GLN A 120 -1.15 6.24 6.63
C GLN A 120 -0.67 7.70 6.61
N THR A 121 -1.45 8.62 6.05
CA THR A 121 -1.07 10.02 5.95
C THR A 121 -1.19 10.77 7.28
N GLU A 122 -2.15 10.39 8.15
CA GLU A 122 -2.25 10.90 9.52
C GLU A 122 -0.99 10.56 10.33
N VAL A 123 -0.52 9.31 10.26
CA VAL A 123 0.73 8.89 10.90
C VAL A 123 1.94 9.63 10.34
N CYS A 124 1.95 9.92 9.04
CA CYS A 124 3.06 10.60 8.38
C CYS A 124 3.28 12.04 8.87
N VAL A 125 2.26 12.72 9.42
CA VAL A 125 2.41 14.07 9.98
C VAL A 125 3.40 14.10 11.15
N GLN A 126 3.45 13.01 11.93
CA GLN A 126 4.31 12.91 13.12
C GLN A 126 5.56 12.05 12.89
N CYS A 127 5.63 11.35 11.76
CA CYS A 127 6.70 10.41 11.46
C CYS A 127 8.03 11.13 11.14
N PRO A 128 9.13 10.82 11.84
CA PRO A 128 10.44 11.46 11.60
C PRO A 128 11.10 11.01 10.29
N THR A 129 10.63 9.93 9.67
CA THR A 129 11.23 9.36 8.45
C THR A 129 11.09 10.29 7.24
N ARG A 130 10.10 11.20 7.25
CA ARG A 130 9.91 12.23 6.20
C ARG A 130 9.83 11.65 4.79
N CYS A 131 9.15 10.51 4.65
CA CYS A 131 9.20 9.74 3.40
C CYS A 131 8.70 10.53 2.17
N ILE A 132 7.63 11.31 2.35
CA ILE A 132 7.02 12.10 1.27
C ILE A 132 7.86 13.34 0.92
N SER A 133 8.31 14.11 1.93
CA SER A 133 9.09 15.33 1.69
C SER A 133 10.49 15.04 1.18
N GLU A 134 11.08 13.89 1.55
CA GLU A 134 12.38 13.42 1.09
C GLU A 134 12.27 12.27 0.07
N LYS A 135 11.18 12.23 -0.70
CA LYS A 135 10.79 11.15 -1.63
C LYS A 135 11.88 10.53 -2.50
N THR A 136 12.87 11.30 -2.95
CA THR A 136 13.96 10.83 -3.82
C THR A 136 15.19 10.34 -3.06
N LYS A 137 15.29 10.60 -1.75
CA LYS A 137 16.42 10.14 -0.94
C LYS A 137 16.35 8.62 -0.74
N VAL A 138 17.51 8.03 -0.51
CA VAL A 138 17.62 6.61 -0.15
C VAL A 138 16.87 6.34 1.15
N ALA A 139 16.17 5.21 1.18
CA ALA A 139 15.44 4.67 2.32
C ALA A 139 16.29 3.57 2.98
N PRO A 140 17.04 3.86 4.06
CA PRO A 140 17.94 2.89 4.67
C PRO A 140 17.21 1.66 5.26
N MET A 141 15.92 1.78 5.53
CA MET A 141 15.09 0.68 6.04
C MET A 141 14.97 -0.50 5.07
N PHE A 142 15.22 -0.31 3.76
CA PHE A 142 15.29 -1.44 2.82
C PHE A 142 16.49 -2.36 3.08
N ASP A 143 17.56 -1.86 3.70
CA ASP A 143 18.77 -2.61 3.98
C ASP A 143 18.85 -3.13 5.43
N ASP A 144 17.96 -2.62 6.28
CA ASP A 144 17.88 -3.00 7.68
C ASP A 144 17.38 -4.46 7.81
N PRO A 145 18.18 -5.35 8.45
CA PRO A 145 17.82 -6.75 8.66
C PRO A 145 16.47 -6.97 9.34
N TYR A 146 16.00 -6.02 10.13
CA TYR A 146 14.70 -6.09 10.81
C TYR A 146 13.54 -6.26 9.83
N TYR A 147 13.64 -5.70 8.62
CA TYR A 147 12.58 -5.72 7.62
C TYR A 147 12.78 -6.79 6.52
N LYS A 148 13.84 -7.61 6.58
CA LYS A 148 14.13 -8.65 5.56
C LYS A 148 13.27 -9.92 5.68
N VAL A 149 12.16 -9.86 6.42
CA VAL A 149 11.27 -11.00 6.70
C VAL A 149 10.27 -11.19 5.57
#